data_AF-A0A0G0PQC8-F1
#
_entry.id   AF-A0A0G0PQC8-F1
#
_cell.length_a   1.000
_cell.length_b   1.000
_cell.length_c   1.000
_cell.angle_alpha   90.00
_cell.angle_beta   90.00
_cell.angle_gamma   90.00
#
_symmetry.space_group_name_H-M   'P 1'
#
loop_
_entity.id
_entity.type
_entity.pdbx_description
1 polymer ?
#
loop_
_entity_poly.entity_id
_entity_poly.type
_entity_poly.pdbx_seq_one_letter_code
_entity_poly.pdbx_strand_id
1 'polypeptide(L)'
;MKEKIEKILIDANVEFEFIPLPEDLAMDVPSHMKFYGDTMEHALATMIYKTENGFIAVSRRGDSKVNSKKLRESLGIKRLSFATEEDLASLGLTPGLVPPLGHSIPLYLDKKLLDVDYFYDGTGHKLFGLKMKTEDLLKVNSAKIGDFTAKEEHHTIERVLSGITPSGSTLHLGNYAGAVKPQFDLLEKGVESYYFVADLHALTTIQNREKLERCIISNVFDYIALGLDPQKGIYFRQSDVAEHSMLAIVLANYIPFGLTNRMHAFKDKLAKGVSKESINMGLFNYPILMAADILLYKPSGVPVGEDQRQHVEFARETARFFNIAHGETFPIPEPLIQEGNASKVVGTDGERKMSKSLGNIINIFDDEEVIRRQIVGSYTDPNRKHATDPGNVEGNPIFIYHDIVNDDKDEVENLKRRYREGKVGDVEVKEKLFEAHKRKFSEARRKRRDLENDIELAKEILEKGAEKARKVAKETMREVYRVVGITNKLSR
;
A
#
# COMPACT_ATOMS: atom_id res chain seq x y z
N MET A 1 -12.49 -29.35 -15.24
CA MET A 1 -13.50 -28.77 -14.32
C MET A 1 -14.72 -28.26 -15.07
N LYS A 2 -14.58 -27.34 -16.05
CA LYS A 2 -15.68 -26.84 -16.90
C LYS A 2 -16.65 -27.92 -17.39
N GLU A 3 -16.18 -28.96 -18.07
CA GLU A 3 -17.05 -30.04 -18.60
C GLU A 3 -17.88 -30.73 -17.51
N LYS A 4 -17.33 -30.86 -16.30
CA LYS A 4 -18.04 -31.42 -15.15
C LYS A 4 -19.15 -30.47 -14.67
N ILE A 5 -18.88 -29.16 -14.65
CA ILE A 5 -19.88 -28.14 -14.31
C ILE A 5 -20.99 -28.13 -15.36
N GLU A 6 -20.62 -28.12 -16.65
CA GLU A 6 -21.56 -28.16 -17.77
C GLU A 6 -22.52 -29.36 -17.66
N LYS A 7 -22.00 -30.55 -17.38
CA LYS A 7 -22.82 -31.73 -17.13
C LYS A 7 -23.77 -31.55 -15.94
N ILE A 8 -23.29 -31.03 -14.82
CA ILE A 8 -24.12 -30.77 -13.62
C ILE A 8 -25.28 -29.83 -13.93
N LEU A 9 -25.01 -28.76 -14.68
CA LEU A 9 -26.02 -27.75 -15.02
C LEU A 9 -27.07 -28.32 -16.00
N ILE A 10 -26.63 -29.10 -16.99
CA ILE A 10 -27.54 -29.78 -17.93
C ILE A 10 -28.40 -30.82 -17.20
N ASP A 11 -27.81 -31.68 -16.36
CA ASP A 11 -28.52 -32.71 -15.61
C ASP A 11 -29.57 -32.11 -14.65
N ALA A 12 -29.33 -30.89 -14.16
CA ALA A 12 -30.24 -30.14 -13.30
C ALA A 12 -31.29 -29.31 -14.07
N ASN A 13 -31.27 -29.33 -15.41
CA ASN A 13 -32.14 -28.54 -16.29
C ASN A 13 -32.11 -27.03 -15.96
N VAL A 14 -30.90 -26.50 -15.80
CA VAL A 14 -30.62 -25.09 -15.48
C VAL A 14 -30.16 -24.34 -16.73
N GLU A 15 -30.58 -23.07 -16.85
CA GLU A 15 -30.13 -22.17 -17.90
C GLU A 15 -28.79 -21.52 -17.50
N PHE A 16 -27.79 -21.56 -18.38
CA PHE A 16 -26.47 -21.00 -18.13
C PHE A 16 -25.79 -20.52 -19.41
N GLU A 17 -24.81 -19.63 -19.25
CA GLU A 17 -23.96 -19.12 -20.33
C GLU A 17 -22.49 -19.27 -19.92
N PHE A 18 -21.68 -19.88 -20.79
CA PHE A 18 -20.22 -19.79 -20.65
C PHE A 18 -19.69 -18.59 -21.41
N ILE A 19 -18.94 -17.74 -20.72
CA ILE A 19 -18.37 -16.51 -21.30
C ILE A 19 -16.89 -16.76 -21.59
N PRO A 20 -16.44 -16.71 -22.86
CA PRO A 20 -15.04 -16.81 -23.21
C PRO A 20 -14.25 -15.63 -22.63
N LEU A 21 -13.11 -15.91 -22.01
CA LEU A 21 -12.22 -14.91 -21.40
C LEU A 21 -10.90 -14.77 -22.20
N PRO A 22 -10.32 -13.56 -22.30
CA PRO A 22 -8.99 -13.35 -22.87
C PRO A 22 -7.91 -14.13 -22.12
N GLU A 23 -6.88 -14.61 -22.84
CA GLU A 23 -5.79 -15.38 -22.23
C GLU A 23 -4.93 -14.57 -21.25
N ASP A 24 -4.89 -13.25 -21.44
CA ASP A 24 -4.12 -12.28 -20.65
C ASP A 24 -4.93 -11.60 -19.55
N LEU A 25 -6.22 -11.94 -19.39
CA LEU A 25 -7.05 -11.41 -18.32
C LEU A 25 -6.56 -11.94 -16.96
N ALA A 26 -6.36 -11.02 -16.01
CA ALA A 26 -5.93 -11.38 -14.66
C ALA A 26 -6.99 -12.25 -13.96
N MET A 27 -6.53 -13.30 -13.27
CA MET A 27 -7.37 -14.30 -12.60
C MET A 27 -7.90 -13.80 -11.24
N ASP A 28 -8.52 -12.63 -11.24
CA ASP A 28 -9.13 -12.00 -10.08
C ASP A 28 -10.55 -11.49 -10.40
N VAL A 29 -11.40 -11.46 -9.38
CA VAL A 29 -12.82 -11.09 -9.53
C VAL A 29 -12.99 -9.67 -10.08
N PRO A 30 -12.29 -8.62 -9.59
CA PRO A 30 -12.39 -7.27 -10.16
C PRO A 30 -12.09 -7.20 -11.66
N SER A 31 -11.03 -7.85 -12.13
CA SER A 31 -10.66 -7.89 -13.55
C SER A 31 -11.75 -8.55 -14.40
N HIS A 32 -12.32 -9.66 -13.93
CA HIS A 32 -13.43 -10.34 -14.59
C HIS A 32 -14.70 -9.47 -14.64
N MET A 33 -15.08 -8.82 -13.53
CA MET A 33 -16.28 -7.97 -13.49
C MET A 33 -16.15 -6.76 -14.41
N LYS A 34 -14.96 -6.16 -14.49
CA LYS A 34 -14.66 -5.09 -15.44
C LYS A 34 -14.80 -5.57 -16.89
N PHE A 35 -14.33 -6.79 -17.20
CA PHE A 35 -14.49 -7.39 -18.52
C PHE A 35 -15.96 -7.67 -18.87
N TYR A 36 -16.75 -8.17 -17.91
CA TYR A 36 -18.20 -8.39 -18.10
C TYR A 36 -18.99 -7.08 -18.22
N GLY A 37 -18.41 -5.94 -17.83
CA GLY A 37 -19.10 -4.66 -17.80
C GLY A 37 -20.18 -4.59 -16.72
N ASP A 38 -19.99 -5.30 -15.60
CA ASP A 38 -20.97 -5.43 -14.53
C ASP A 38 -20.34 -5.13 -13.15
N THR A 39 -21.17 -5.05 -12.11
CA THR A 39 -20.78 -4.65 -10.76
C THR A 39 -20.38 -5.83 -9.89
N MET A 40 -19.62 -5.56 -8.82
CA MET A 40 -19.23 -6.59 -7.84
C MET A 40 -20.44 -7.26 -7.15
N GLU A 41 -21.62 -6.65 -7.16
CA GLU A 41 -22.84 -7.26 -6.62
C GLU A 41 -23.25 -8.52 -7.39
N HIS A 42 -22.94 -8.60 -8.68
CA HIS A 42 -23.22 -9.79 -9.51
C HIS A 42 -22.06 -10.79 -9.52
N ALA A 43 -20.96 -10.57 -8.79
CA ALA A 43 -19.87 -11.54 -8.74
C ALA A 43 -20.11 -12.58 -7.64
N LEU A 44 -19.84 -13.85 -7.93
CA LEU A 44 -19.75 -14.91 -6.94
C LEU A 44 -18.28 -15.30 -6.76
N ALA A 45 -17.82 -15.34 -5.51
CA ALA A 45 -16.49 -15.79 -5.16
C ALA A 45 -16.55 -16.96 -4.18
N THR A 46 -15.91 -18.08 -4.52
CA THR A 46 -15.83 -19.27 -3.67
C THR A 46 -14.45 -19.40 -3.04
N MET A 47 -14.43 -19.61 -1.71
CA MET A 47 -13.23 -19.73 -0.90
C MET A 47 -13.25 -21.05 -0.14
N ILE A 48 -12.11 -21.75 -0.07
CA ILE A 48 -11.97 -22.99 0.69
C ILE A 48 -11.38 -22.70 2.06
N TYR A 49 -12.04 -23.18 3.10
CA TYR A 49 -11.58 -23.11 4.47
C TYR A 49 -11.31 -24.50 5.03
N LYS A 50 -10.30 -24.59 5.89
CA LYS A 50 -9.98 -25.74 6.71
C LYS A 50 -10.60 -25.56 8.10
N THR A 51 -11.31 -26.58 8.54
CA THR A 51 -11.98 -26.64 9.86
C THR A 51 -11.50 -27.86 10.63
N GLU A 52 -11.92 -28.00 11.89
CA GLU A 52 -11.73 -29.26 12.63
C GLU A 52 -12.43 -30.48 12.00
N ASN A 53 -13.43 -30.27 11.14
CA ASN A 53 -14.24 -31.32 10.51
C ASN A 53 -13.86 -31.57 9.05
N GLY A 54 -12.72 -31.03 8.59
CA GLY A 54 -12.29 -31.10 7.20
C GLY A 54 -12.49 -29.78 6.45
N PHE A 55 -12.51 -29.85 5.12
CA PHE A 55 -12.64 -28.67 4.27
C PHE A 55 -14.10 -28.29 4.05
N ILE A 56 -14.35 -26.98 3.94
CA ILE A 56 -15.63 -26.40 3.52
C ILE A 56 -15.40 -25.38 2.41
N ALA A 57 -16.36 -25.26 1.51
CA ALA A 57 -16.41 -24.23 0.50
C ALA A 57 -17.43 -23.17 0.95
N VAL A 58 -17.05 -21.90 0.84
CA VAL A 58 -17.88 -20.77 1.24
C VAL A 58 -17.97 -19.83 0.06
N SER A 59 -19.17 -19.62 -0.47
CA SER A 59 -19.41 -18.67 -1.55
C SER A 59 -20.14 -17.43 -1.05
N ARG A 60 -19.70 -16.29 -1.56
CA ARG A 60 -20.18 -14.97 -1.17
C ARG A 60 -20.28 -14.05 -2.38
N ARG A 61 -21.01 -12.95 -2.22
CA ARG A 61 -21.15 -11.88 -3.23
C ARG A 61 -19.85 -11.08 -3.37
N GLY A 62 -19.51 -10.60 -4.55
CA GLY A 62 -18.25 -9.93 -4.91
C GLY A 62 -17.88 -8.72 -4.06
N ASP A 63 -18.88 -8.04 -3.51
CA ASP A 63 -18.85 -6.84 -2.66
C ASP A 63 -19.06 -7.17 -1.16
N SER A 64 -18.78 -8.40 -0.76
CA SER A 64 -18.95 -8.86 0.61
C SER A 64 -17.74 -9.65 1.07
N LYS A 65 -17.46 -9.62 2.37
CA LYS A 65 -16.34 -10.37 2.96
C LYS A 65 -16.86 -11.34 4.01
N VAL A 66 -16.34 -12.57 3.98
CA VAL A 66 -16.62 -13.56 5.01
C VAL A 66 -16.17 -13.03 6.37
N ASN A 67 -17.09 -12.96 7.31
CA ASN A 67 -16.83 -12.65 8.71
C ASN A 67 -16.56 -13.97 9.46
N SER A 68 -15.29 -14.21 9.81
CA SER A 68 -14.87 -15.45 10.47
C SER A 68 -15.55 -15.71 11.82
N LYS A 69 -16.05 -14.68 12.51
CA LYS A 69 -16.83 -14.86 13.75
C LYS A 69 -18.22 -15.38 13.43
N LYS A 70 -18.96 -14.69 12.54
CA LYS A 70 -20.28 -15.12 12.08
C LYS A 70 -20.26 -16.52 11.48
N LEU A 71 -19.27 -16.81 10.62
CA LEU A 71 -19.14 -18.12 10.00
C LEU A 71 -18.92 -19.23 11.05
N ARG A 72 -18.03 -19.01 12.02
CA ARG A 72 -17.80 -19.99 13.10
C ARG A 72 -19.05 -20.23 13.95
N GLU A 73 -19.75 -19.17 14.32
CA GLU A 73 -21.01 -19.24 15.08
C GLU A 73 -22.10 -19.98 14.29
N SER A 74 -22.25 -19.66 13.00
CA SER A 74 -23.25 -20.30 12.12
C SER A 74 -22.96 -21.78 11.87
N LEU A 75 -21.70 -22.20 11.90
CA LEU A 75 -21.29 -23.59 11.65
C LEU A 75 -21.09 -24.41 12.94
N GLY A 76 -21.11 -23.77 14.11
CA GLY A 76 -20.81 -24.43 15.38
C GLY A 76 -19.38 -24.96 15.48
N ILE A 77 -18.41 -24.31 14.82
CA ILE A 77 -17.00 -24.71 14.77
C ILE A 77 -16.10 -23.75 15.55
N LYS A 78 -14.98 -24.26 16.07
CA LYS A 78 -13.99 -23.51 16.84
C LYS A 78 -12.83 -23.04 15.98
N ARG A 79 -12.36 -23.89 15.05
CA ARG A 79 -11.19 -23.60 14.20
C ARG A 79 -11.63 -23.34 12.76
N LEU A 80 -11.10 -22.26 12.22
CA LEU A 80 -11.32 -21.85 10.84
C LEU A 80 -10.05 -21.18 10.35
N SER A 81 -9.46 -21.71 9.29
CA SER A 81 -8.36 -21.09 8.56
C SER A 81 -8.58 -21.23 7.07
N PHE A 82 -7.96 -20.37 6.26
CA PHE A 82 -7.95 -20.57 4.82
C PHE A 82 -7.20 -21.86 4.46
N ALA A 83 -7.66 -22.55 3.41
CA ALA A 83 -6.91 -23.62 2.80
C ALA A 83 -5.63 -23.06 2.16
N THR A 84 -4.50 -23.76 2.35
CA THR A 84 -3.24 -23.44 1.68
C THR A 84 -3.27 -23.86 0.21
N GLU A 85 -2.27 -23.46 -0.58
CA GLU A 85 -2.12 -23.96 -1.96
C GLU A 85 -1.97 -25.49 -2.01
N GLU A 86 -1.25 -26.09 -1.05
CA GLU A 86 -1.14 -27.54 -0.91
C GLU A 86 -2.48 -28.20 -0.57
N ASP A 87 -3.27 -27.60 0.33
CA ASP A 87 -4.61 -28.08 0.64
C ASP A 87 -5.50 -28.04 -0.63
N LEU A 88 -5.47 -26.95 -1.40
CA LEU A 88 -6.23 -26.81 -2.65
C LEU A 88 -5.79 -27.84 -3.70
N ALA A 89 -4.48 -28.05 -3.86
CA ALA A 89 -3.94 -29.05 -4.77
C ALA A 89 -4.41 -30.47 -4.41
N SER A 90 -4.48 -30.80 -3.11
CA SER A 90 -5.00 -32.09 -2.63
C SER A 90 -6.48 -32.32 -2.96
N LEU A 91 -7.23 -31.23 -3.18
CA LEU A 91 -8.64 -31.23 -3.55
C LEU A 91 -8.86 -31.15 -5.06
N GLY A 92 -7.78 -31.08 -5.85
CA GLY A 92 -7.86 -30.88 -7.31
C GLY A 92 -8.36 -29.49 -7.71
N LEU A 93 -8.13 -28.50 -6.86
CA LEU A 93 -8.53 -27.10 -7.06
C LEU A 93 -7.32 -26.22 -7.32
N THR A 94 -7.51 -25.17 -8.13
CA THR A 94 -6.47 -24.20 -8.47
C THR A 94 -6.73 -22.89 -7.74
N PRO A 95 -5.72 -22.30 -7.05
CA PRO A 95 -5.85 -20.97 -6.45
C PRO A 95 -6.35 -19.93 -7.47
N GLY A 96 -7.31 -19.09 -7.06
CA GLY A 96 -7.92 -18.08 -7.93
C GLY A 96 -8.98 -18.62 -8.91
N LEU A 97 -9.11 -19.93 -9.08
CA LEU A 97 -10.05 -20.58 -10.00
C LEU A 97 -10.90 -21.62 -9.28
N VAL A 98 -11.36 -21.35 -8.06
CA VAL A 98 -12.22 -22.28 -7.32
C VAL A 98 -13.68 -22.02 -7.73
N PRO A 99 -14.35 -22.95 -8.44
CA PRO A 99 -15.78 -22.84 -8.69
C PRO A 99 -16.59 -23.31 -7.46
N PRO A 100 -17.85 -22.87 -7.28
CA PRO A 100 -18.75 -23.44 -6.28
C PRO A 100 -19.31 -24.81 -6.70
N LEU A 101 -19.18 -25.18 -7.97
CA LEU A 101 -19.71 -26.42 -8.53
C LEU A 101 -18.58 -27.38 -8.93
N GLY A 102 -18.88 -28.67 -8.93
CA GLY A 102 -17.97 -29.70 -9.45
C GLY A 102 -16.95 -30.25 -8.45
N HIS A 103 -16.92 -29.76 -7.21
CA HIS A 103 -16.14 -30.34 -6.11
C HIS A 103 -17.04 -31.05 -5.07
N SER A 104 -16.48 -31.99 -4.32
CA SER A 104 -17.22 -32.77 -3.29
C SER A 104 -17.21 -32.11 -1.90
N ILE A 105 -16.72 -30.88 -1.80
CA ILE A 105 -16.59 -30.14 -0.54
C ILE A 105 -17.97 -29.59 -0.13
N PRO A 106 -18.38 -29.71 1.15
CA PRO A 106 -19.60 -29.07 1.65
C PRO A 106 -19.61 -27.57 1.35
N LEU A 107 -20.65 -27.12 0.65
CA LEU A 107 -20.80 -25.74 0.20
C LEU A 107 -21.75 -24.96 1.11
N TYR A 108 -21.34 -23.74 1.46
CA TYR A 108 -22.13 -22.75 2.19
C TYR A 108 -22.28 -21.50 1.34
N LEU A 109 -23.50 -20.99 1.20
CA LEU A 109 -23.83 -19.80 0.42
C LEU A 109 -24.27 -18.66 1.33
N ASP A 110 -23.69 -17.47 1.11
CA ASP A 110 -24.09 -16.31 1.89
C ASP A 110 -25.47 -15.86 1.40
N LYS A 111 -26.36 -15.56 2.33
CA LYS A 111 -27.74 -15.17 2.00
C LYS A 111 -27.82 -13.97 1.05
N LYS A 112 -26.83 -13.08 1.03
CA LYS A 112 -26.82 -11.91 0.14
C LYS A 112 -26.65 -12.25 -1.34
N LEU A 113 -26.16 -13.45 -1.65
CA LEU A 113 -26.17 -13.93 -3.04
C LEU A 113 -27.60 -14.01 -3.57
N LEU A 114 -28.60 -14.20 -2.70
CA LEU A 114 -30.02 -14.27 -3.05
C LEU A 114 -30.66 -12.89 -3.31
N ASP A 115 -29.92 -11.80 -3.09
CA ASP A 115 -30.41 -10.43 -3.29
C ASP A 115 -30.32 -9.97 -4.76
N VAL A 116 -29.71 -10.78 -5.64
CA VAL A 116 -29.52 -10.48 -7.06
C VAL A 116 -30.10 -11.59 -7.94
N ASP A 117 -30.58 -11.26 -9.14
CA ASP A 117 -31.28 -12.21 -10.02
C ASP A 117 -30.33 -13.20 -10.73
N TYR A 118 -29.07 -12.80 -10.92
CA TYR A 118 -28.04 -13.60 -11.58
C TYR A 118 -26.65 -13.31 -10.99
N PHE A 119 -25.68 -14.17 -11.30
CA PHE A 119 -24.29 -13.95 -10.94
C PHE A 119 -23.33 -14.44 -12.03
N TYR A 120 -22.11 -13.91 -11.98
CA TYR A 120 -20.94 -14.39 -12.71
C TYR A 120 -20.01 -15.14 -11.78
N ASP A 121 -19.38 -16.19 -12.31
CA ASP A 121 -18.58 -17.12 -11.54
C ASP A 121 -17.43 -17.73 -12.35
N GLY A 122 -16.51 -18.37 -11.66
CA GLY A 122 -15.45 -19.18 -12.25
C GLY A 122 -15.92 -20.60 -12.60
N THR A 123 -15.35 -21.17 -13.67
CA THR A 123 -15.61 -22.55 -14.10
C THR A 123 -14.54 -23.55 -13.64
N GLY A 124 -13.58 -23.08 -12.84
CA GLY A 124 -12.31 -23.77 -12.62
C GLY A 124 -11.43 -23.87 -13.86
N HIS A 125 -11.70 -23.07 -14.89
CA HIS A 125 -10.90 -22.95 -16.11
C HIS A 125 -10.64 -21.48 -16.42
N LYS A 126 -9.39 -21.10 -16.65
CA LYS A 126 -8.97 -19.68 -16.81
C LYS A 126 -9.61 -18.96 -18.00
N LEU A 127 -10.04 -19.70 -19.04
CA LEU A 127 -10.58 -19.13 -20.28
C LEU A 127 -12.11 -19.04 -20.32
N PHE A 128 -12.82 -19.43 -19.25
CA PHE A 128 -14.28 -19.43 -19.26
C PHE A 128 -14.85 -18.96 -17.92
N GLY A 129 -15.66 -17.91 -17.97
CA GLY A 129 -16.60 -17.53 -16.92
C GLY A 129 -17.93 -18.28 -17.07
N LEU A 130 -18.73 -18.29 -16.02
CA LEU A 130 -20.09 -18.81 -15.99
C LEU A 130 -21.04 -17.70 -15.59
N LYS A 131 -22.14 -17.52 -16.32
CA LYS A 131 -23.28 -16.70 -15.90
C LYS A 131 -24.51 -17.59 -15.76
N MET A 132 -25.22 -17.45 -14.64
CA MET A 132 -26.46 -18.19 -14.40
C MET A 132 -27.37 -17.45 -13.41
N LYS A 133 -28.64 -17.86 -13.34
CA LYS A 133 -29.60 -17.29 -12.40
C LYS A 133 -29.29 -17.73 -10.97
N THR A 134 -29.52 -16.83 -10.03
CA THR A 134 -29.29 -17.09 -8.61
C THR A 134 -30.18 -18.21 -8.06
N GLU A 135 -31.45 -18.25 -8.48
CA GLU A 135 -32.39 -19.30 -8.08
C GLU A 135 -31.95 -20.70 -8.54
N ASP A 136 -31.20 -20.79 -9.63
CA ASP A 136 -30.73 -22.05 -10.18
C ASP A 136 -29.52 -22.61 -9.42
N LEU A 137 -28.77 -21.74 -8.73
CA LEU A 137 -27.63 -22.18 -7.90
C LEU A 137 -28.10 -23.16 -6.81
N LEU A 138 -29.29 -22.92 -6.24
CA LEU A 138 -29.88 -23.80 -5.23
C LEU A 138 -30.43 -25.11 -5.81
N LYS A 139 -30.66 -25.19 -7.12
CA LYS A 139 -31.10 -26.42 -7.80
C LYS A 139 -29.93 -27.37 -8.06
N VAL A 140 -28.73 -26.84 -8.25
CA VAL A 140 -27.54 -27.60 -8.65
C VAL A 140 -26.63 -27.99 -7.48
N ASN A 141 -26.93 -27.52 -6.26
CA ASN A 141 -26.17 -27.87 -5.07
C ASN A 141 -27.07 -28.09 -3.83
N SER A 142 -26.60 -28.91 -2.90
CA SER A 142 -27.22 -29.05 -1.57
C SER A 142 -26.64 -28.03 -0.58
N ALA A 143 -26.38 -26.80 -1.03
CA ALA A 143 -25.67 -25.85 -0.18
C ALA A 143 -26.51 -25.37 0.99
N LYS A 144 -25.83 -25.12 2.11
CA LYS A 144 -26.45 -24.52 3.29
C LYS A 144 -26.36 -22.99 3.19
N ILE A 145 -27.49 -22.32 3.35
CA ILE A 145 -27.57 -20.86 3.29
C ILE A 145 -27.36 -20.29 4.70
N GLY A 146 -26.54 -19.24 4.83
CA GLY A 146 -26.30 -18.58 6.10
C GLY A 146 -25.96 -17.09 5.95
N ASP A 147 -26.00 -16.34 7.06
CA ASP A 147 -25.46 -14.98 7.14
C ASP A 147 -24.06 -15.07 7.72
N PHE A 148 -23.07 -15.11 6.84
CA PHE A 148 -21.67 -15.22 7.26
C PHE A 148 -20.81 -14.11 6.68
N THR A 149 -21.38 -13.18 5.92
CA THR A 149 -20.67 -11.99 5.45
C THR A 149 -20.97 -10.74 6.27
N ALA A 150 -20.05 -9.79 6.22
CA ALA A 150 -20.34 -8.37 6.44
C ALA A 150 -20.45 -7.70 5.06
N LYS A 151 -21.10 -6.52 4.97
CA LYS A 151 -20.90 -5.70 3.76
C LYS A 151 -19.39 -5.48 3.65
N GLU A 152 -18.83 -5.66 2.47
CA GLU A 152 -17.57 -5.00 2.18
C GLU A 152 -17.99 -3.52 2.14
N GLU A 153 -17.90 -2.87 3.30
CA GLU A 153 -17.59 -1.47 3.26
C GLU A 153 -16.32 -1.47 2.41
N HIS A 154 -16.40 -0.93 1.18
CA HIS A 154 -15.28 -0.14 0.72
C HIS A 154 -14.99 0.73 1.94
N HIS A 155 -13.96 0.38 2.71
CA HIS A 155 -13.46 1.31 3.70
C HIS A 155 -13.07 2.48 2.83
N THR A 156 -14.00 3.43 2.73
CA THR A 156 -13.70 4.78 2.34
C THR A 156 -12.48 5.07 3.17
N ILE A 157 -11.35 5.29 2.49
CA ILE A 157 -10.13 5.65 3.16
C ILE A 157 -10.42 7.03 3.72
N GLU A 158 -11.00 7.06 4.92
CA GLU A 158 -11.43 8.26 5.60
C GLU A 158 -10.22 8.96 6.17
N ARG A 159 -9.26 8.18 6.69
CA ARG A 159 -8.06 8.69 7.34
C ARG A 159 -6.80 7.94 6.92
N VAL A 160 -5.77 8.72 6.57
CA VAL A 160 -4.43 8.21 6.29
C VAL A 160 -3.36 8.87 7.13
N LEU A 161 -2.30 8.11 7.38
CA LEU A 161 -1.05 8.61 7.93
C LEU A 161 0.11 8.23 7.01
N SER A 162 0.99 9.17 6.71
CA SER A 162 2.25 8.89 6.02
C SER A 162 3.34 9.82 6.54
N GLY A 163 4.56 9.32 6.68
CA GLY A 163 5.68 10.10 7.20
C GLY A 163 6.94 9.89 6.38
N ILE A 164 7.82 10.88 6.39
CA ILE A 164 9.13 10.77 5.76
C ILE A 164 10.24 11.01 6.79
N THR A 165 11.22 10.12 6.81
CA THR A 165 12.39 10.27 7.68
C THR A 165 13.39 11.24 7.04
N PRO A 166 13.75 12.35 7.70
CA PRO A 166 14.73 13.29 7.19
C PRO A 166 16.12 12.64 7.22
N SER A 167 16.59 12.17 6.06
CA SER A 167 17.80 11.34 5.93
C SER A 167 18.88 11.92 5.00
N GLY A 168 18.62 13.05 4.33
CA GLY A 168 19.61 13.74 3.52
C GLY A 168 19.21 15.17 3.20
N SER A 169 20.01 15.85 2.38
CA SER A 169 19.87 17.29 2.12
C SER A 169 18.55 17.66 1.47
N THR A 170 18.11 17.02 0.39
CA THR A 170 16.90 17.43 -0.37
C THR A 170 16.11 16.23 -0.91
N LEU A 171 14.82 16.37 -1.20
CA LEU A 171 14.02 15.31 -1.83
C LEU A 171 14.47 15.06 -3.28
N HIS A 172 14.46 13.79 -3.66
CA HIS A 172 14.73 13.34 -5.02
C HIS A 172 13.48 12.77 -5.68
N LEU A 173 13.55 12.50 -6.99
CA LEU A 173 12.43 12.05 -7.81
C LEU A 173 11.75 10.79 -7.24
N GLY A 174 12.54 9.85 -6.71
CA GLY A 174 12.00 8.66 -6.03
C GLY A 174 11.15 8.97 -4.79
N ASN A 175 11.49 9.99 -3.98
CA ASN A 175 10.64 10.41 -2.86
C ASN A 175 9.35 11.06 -3.38
N TYR A 176 9.46 11.88 -4.42
CA TYR A 176 8.31 12.55 -5.01
C TYR A 176 7.29 11.56 -5.56
N ALA A 177 7.72 10.63 -6.41
CA ALA A 177 6.82 9.65 -7.02
C ALA A 177 6.29 8.62 -6.02
N GLY A 178 7.13 8.16 -5.09
CA GLY A 178 6.77 7.08 -4.17
C GLY A 178 6.02 7.53 -2.90
N ALA A 179 6.08 8.81 -2.54
CA ALA A 179 5.46 9.33 -1.32
C ALA A 179 4.72 10.66 -1.53
N VAL A 180 5.41 11.71 -1.99
CA VAL A 180 4.83 13.07 -2.00
C VAL A 180 3.63 13.18 -2.94
N LYS A 181 3.76 12.76 -4.20
CA LYS A 181 2.67 12.80 -5.17
C LYS A 181 1.47 11.96 -4.72
N PRO A 182 1.64 10.68 -4.30
CA PRO A 182 0.57 9.88 -3.70
C PRO A 182 -0.17 10.57 -2.55
N GLN A 183 0.58 11.19 -1.64
CA GLN A 183 0.02 11.94 -0.51
C GLN A 183 -0.82 13.12 -1.01
N PHE A 184 -0.33 13.88 -1.98
CA PHE A 184 -1.08 15.04 -2.48
C PHE A 184 -2.32 14.62 -3.28
N ASP A 185 -2.24 13.53 -4.04
CA ASP A 185 -3.40 12.96 -4.74
C ASP A 185 -4.51 12.54 -3.75
N LEU A 186 -4.18 12.12 -2.52
CA LEU A 186 -5.14 11.82 -1.46
C LEU A 186 -5.73 13.10 -0.82
N LEU A 187 -4.91 14.14 -0.65
CA LEU A 187 -5.39 15.45 -0.19
C LEU A 187 -6.42 16.04 -1.16
N GLU A 188 -6.15 15.99 -2.46
CA GLU A 188 -7.08 16.49 -3.48
C GLU A 188 -8.40 15.70 -3.52
N LYS A 189 -8.37 14.43 -3.10
CA LYS A 189 -9.58 13.60 -2.93
C LYS A 189 -10.33 13.88 -1.63
N GLY A 190 -9.85 14.78 -0.77
CA GLY A 190 -10.50 15.14 0.48
C GLY A 190 -10.36 14.10 1.60
N VAL A 191 -9.38 13.19 1.49
CA VAL A 191 -9.08 12.20 2.53
C VAL A 191 -8.44 12.89 3.75
N GLU A 192 -8.91 12.62 4.97
CA GLU A 192 -8.31 13.16 6.18
C GLU A 192 -6.88 12.65 6.32
N SER A 193 -5.91 13.55 6.13
CA SER A 193 -4.53 13.15 5.91
C SER A 193 -3.60 13.75 6.93
N TYR A 194 -2.84 12.87 7.59
CA TYR A 194 -1.77 13.23 8.53
C TYR A 194 -0.43 12.95 7.87
N TYR A 195 0.32 14.00 7.59
CA TYR A 195 1.67 13.90 7.05
C TYR A 195 2.67 14.50 8.01
N PHE A 196 3.84 13.88 8.12
CA PHE A 196 4.80 14.35 9.10
C PHE A 196 6.26 14.10 8.74
N VAL A 197 7.11 14.93 9.30
CA VAL A 197 8.57 14.72 9.31
C VAL A 197 8.90 13.85 10.50
N ALA A 198 9.39 12.64 10.24
CA ALA A 198 9.73 11.63 11.23
C ALA A 198 11.12 11.87 11.86
N ASP A 199 11.28 13.00 12.56
CA ASP A 199 12.56 13.45 13.09
C ASP A 199 13.10 12.59 14.26
N LEU A 200 12.24 11.96 15.06
CA LEU A 200 12.69 10.97 16.07
C LEU A 200 13.21 9.70 15.41
N HIS A 201 12.62 9.27 14.28
CA HIS A 201 13.16 8.16 13.49
C HIS A 201 14.53 8.48 12.90
N ALA A 202 14.79 9.72 12.50
CA ALA A 202 16.10 10.10 11.96
C ALA A 202 17.23 9.96 13.00
N LEU A 203 16.96 10.21 14.28
CA LEU A 203 17.93 10.05 15.38
C LEU A 203 18.47 8.62 15.52
N THR A 204 17.77 7.61 15.00
CA THR A 204 18.26 6.21 14.99
C THR A 204 19.54 6.03 14.16
N THR A 205 19.78 6.94 13.21
CA THR A 205 20.92 6.90 12.27
C THR A 205 21.74 8.18 12.21
N ILE A 206 21.22 9.33 12.67
CA ILE A 206 21.88 10.64 12.61
C ILE A 206 22.00 11.22 14.02
N GLN A 207 23.20 11.18 14.60
CA GLN A 207 23.50 11.78 15.91
C GLN A 207 24.23 13.13 15.81
N ASN A 208 24.74 13.50 14.63
CA ASN A 208 25.34 14.81 14.44
C ASN A 208 24.25 15.89 14.38
N ARG A 209 24.33 16.87 15.30
CA ARG A 209 23.36 17.97 15.46
C ARG A 209 23.16 18.75 14.17
N GLU A 210 24.23 19.28 13.59
CA GLU A 210 24.16 20.19 12.45
C GLU A 210 23.60 19.47 11.21
N LYS A 211 23.90 18.18 11.07
CA LYS A 211 23.35 17.34 9.99
C LYS A 211 21.87 17.08 10.21
N LEU A 212 21.44 16.71 11.41
CA LEU A 212 20.03 16.44 11.68
C LEU A 212 19.18 17.69 11.48
N GLU A 213 19.62 18.83 12.03
CA GLU A 213 18.95 20.12 11.89
C GLU A 213 18.76 20.50 10.41
N ARG A 214 19.82 20.40 9.61
CA ARG A 214 19.75 20.64 8.15
C ARG A 214 18.79 19.69 7.44
N CYS A 215 18.82 18.39 7.77
CA CYS A 215 17.92 17.41 7.16
C CYS A 215 16.44 17.69 7.50
N ILE A 216 16.14 18.09 8.74
CA ILE A 216 14.76 18.41 9.17
C ILE A 216 14.29 19.65 8.42
N ILE A 217 15.05 20.75 8.48
CA ILE A 217 14.67 22.02 7.85
C ILE A 217 14.44 21.83 6.36
N SER A 218 15.37 21.18 5.67
CA SER A 218 15.21 21.01 4.23
C SER A 218 14.04 20.10 3.88
N ASN A 219 13.77 19.05 4.65
CA ASN A 219 12.62 18.20 4.37
C ASN A 219 11.29 18.96 4.50
N VAL A 220 11.17 19.81 5.53
CA VAL A 220 10.02 20.72 5.71
C VAL A 220 9.89 21.66 4.52
N PHE A 221 10.99 22.32 4.13
CA PHE A 221 10.97 23.26 3.02
C PHE A 221 10.61 22.58 1.70
N ASP A 222 11.13 21.39 1.45
CA ASP A 222 10.86 20.61 0.24
C ASP A 222 9.36 20.26 0.13
N TYR A 223 8.74 19.85 1.23
CA TYR A 223 7.30 19.53 1.26
C TYR A 223 6.42 20.75 0.99
N ILE A 224 6.69 21.87 1.67
CA ILE A 224 5.95 23.12 1.48
C ILE A 224 6.15 23.62 0.04
N ALA A 225 7.39 23.59 -0.45
CA ALA A 225 7.74 24.02 -1.80
C ALA A 225 7.06 23.18 -2.90
N LEU A 226 6.95 21.87 -2.69
CA LEU A 226 6.27 20.97 -3.63
C LEU A 226 4.76 21.20 -3.72
N GLY A 227 4.17 21.99 -2.82
CA GLY A 227 2.76 22.37 -2.86
C GLY A 227 1.89 21.67 -1.83
N LEU A 228 2.46 21.21 -0.72
CA LEU A 228 1.66 20.77 0.42
C LEU A 228 0.72 21.91 0.86
N ASP A 229 -0.58 21.66 0.83
CA ASP A 229 -1.59 22.61 1.30
C ASP A 229 -1.94 22.34 2.78
N PRO A 230 -1.50 23.20 3.72
CA PRO A 230 -1.78 23.03 5.15
C PRO A 230 -3.25 23.27 5.54
N GLN A 231 -4.08 23.74 4.59
CA GLN A 231 -5.52 23.87 4.78
C GLN A 231 -6.26 22.56 4.45
N LYS A 232 -5.75 21.78 3.49
CA LYS A 232 -6.35 20.50 3.07
C LYS A 232 -5.93 19.32 3.96
N GLY A 233 -4.77 19.39 4.60
CA GLY A 233 -4.24 18.30 5.42
C GLY A 233 -3.57 18.79 6.71
N ILE A 234 -3.11 17.82 7.52
CA ILE A 234 -2.38 18.08 8.76
C ILE A 234 -0.91 17.75 8.51
N TYR A 235 -0.03 18.75 8.65
CA TYR A 235 1.41 18.57 8.48
C TYR A 235 2.21 19.05 9.68
N PHE A 236 3.03 18.18 10.25
CA PHE A 236 3.72 18.46 11.52
C PHE A 236 5.06 17.74 11.61
N ARG A 237 5.86 18.03 12.66
CA ARG A 237 7.04 17.22 12.99
C ARG A 237 6.69 16.24 14.10
N GLN A 238 7.20 15.02 14.00
CA GLN A 238 6.94 13.96 14.97
C GLN A 238 7.26 14.41 16.41
N SER A 239 8.41 15.06 16.63
CA SER A 239 8.81 15.53 17.95
C SER A 239 7.95 16.65 18.55
N ASP A 240 7.13 17.34 17.76
CA ASP A 240 6.20 18.38 18.26
C ASP A 240 4.93 17.77 18.90
N VAL A 241 4.74 16.45 18.77
CA VAL A 241 3.61 15.70 19.33
C VAL A 241 4.16 14.59 20.25
N ALA A 242 4.30 14.91 21.54
CA ALA A 242 4.93 14.04 22.53
C ALA A 242 4.22 12.68 22.70
N GLU A 243 2.93 12.61 22.37
CA GLU A 243 2.09 11.42 22.46
C GLU A 243 2.60 10.26 21.61
N HIS A 244 3.36 10.51 20.53
CA HIS A 244 4.07 9.47 19.78
C HIS A 244 5.00 8.65 20.67
N SER A 245 5.86 9.33 21.42
CA SER A 245 6.79 8.71 22.36
C SER A 245 6.06 8.07 23.54
N MET A 246 5.00 8.70 24.04
CA MET A 246 4.19 8.15 25.14
C MET A 246 3.53 6.83 24.75
N LEU A 247 2.92 6.78 23.56
CA LEU A 247 2.29 5.56 23.06
C LEU A 247 3.33 4.47 22.79
N ALA A 248 4.50 4.83 22.25
CA ALA A 248 5.58 3.86 22.02
C ALA A 248 6.00 3.15 23.32
N ILE A 249 6.09 3.89 24.44
CA ILE A 249 6.38 3.31 25.76
C ILE A 249 5.29 2.34 26.19
N VAL A 250 4.01 2.69 26.02
CA VAL A 250 2.90 1.80 26.37
C VAL A 250 2.96 0.53 25.52
N LEU A 251 3.05 0.67 24.18
CA LEU A 251 3.04 -0.44 23.24
C LEU A 251 4.22 -1.41 23.43
N ALA A 252 5.38 -0.92 23.87
CA ALA A 252 6.54 -1.75 24.15
C ALA A 252 6.27 -2.87 25.18
N ASN A 253 5.25 -2.73 26.04
CA ASN A 253 4.87 -3.75 27.03
C ASN A 253 4.02 -4.89 26.43
N TYR A 254 3.57 -4.78 25.19
CA TYR A 254 2.73 -5.77 24.51
C TYR A 254 3.42 -6.47 23.35
N ILE A 255 4.60 -5.97 22.95
CA ILE A 255 5.33 -6.44 21.78
C ILE A 255 6.41 -7.43 22.21
N PRO A 256 6.34 -8.70 21.78
CA PRO A 256 7.38 -9.67 22.10
C PRO A 256 8.71 -9.32 21.43
N PHE A 257 9.81 -9.55 22.13
CA PHE A 257 11.18 -9.38 21.62
C PHE A 257 11.42 -10.07 20.26
N GLY A 258 10.85 -11.26 20.08
CA GLY A 258 10.95 -12.03 18.84
C GLY A 258 10.32 -11.35 17.62
N LEU A 259 9.31 -10.49 17.81
CA LEU A 259 8.71 -9.74 16.71
C LEU A 259 9.66 -8.66 16.21
N THR A 260 10.27 -7.90 17.12
CA THR A 260 11.24 -6.83 16.80
C THR A 260 12.51 -7.36 16.13
N ASN A 261 13.02 -8.52 16.55
CA ASN A 261 14.20 -9.15 15.93
C ASN A 261 14.02 -9.53 14.45
N ARG A 262 12.78 -9.62 13.95
CA ARG A 262 12.50 -10.01 12.56
C ARG A 262 12.50 -8.83 11.58
N MET A 263 12.64 -7.60 12.09
CA MET A 263 12.54 -6.39 11.29
C MET A 263 13.79 -6.17 10.42
N HIS A 264 13.57 -5.74 9.17
CA HIS A 264 14.64 -5.62 8.15
C HIS A 264 15.86 -4.86 8.62
N ALA A 265 15.71 -3.63 9.16
CA ALA A 265 16.85 -2.82 9.56
C ALA A 265 17.78 -3.49 10.60
N PHE A 266 17.21 -4.28 11.53
CA PHE A 266 17.98 -5.04 12.50
C PHE A 266 18.72 -6.21 11.83
N LYS A 267 18.02 -6.98 11.00
CA LYS A 267 18.60 -8.11 10.24
C LYS A 267 19.69 -7.64 9.28
N ASP A 268 19.50 -6.50 8.62
CA ASP A 268 20.44 -5.93 7.67
C ASP A 268 21.75 -5.50 8.35
N LYS A 269 21.69 -4.96 9.57
CA LYS A 269 22.88 -4.64 10.37
C LYS A 269 23.66 -5.90 10.73
N LEU A 270 22.97 -6.93 11.22
CA LEU A 270 23.60 -8.21 11.53
C LEU A 270 24.23 -8.86 10.30
N ALA A 271 23.54 -8.85 9.16
CA ALA A 271 24.06 -9.37 7.89
C ALA A 271 25.31 -8.62 7.39
N LYS A 272 25.45 -7.34 7.75
CA LYS A 272 26.64 -6.52 7.48
C LYS A 272 27.76 -6.71 8.51
N GLY A 273 27.66 -7.69 9.41
CA GLY A 273 28.67 -7.99 10.42
C GLY A 273 28.69 -7.04 11.62
N VAL A 274 27.67 -6.19 11.78
CA VAL A 274 27.55 -5.32 12.96
C VAL A 274 27.19 -6.20 14.16
N SER A 275 27.99 -6.15 15.21
CA SER A 275 27.73 -6.90 16.44
C SER A 275 26.38 -6.48 17.04
N LYS A 276 25.61 -7.45 17.52
CA LYS A 276 24.30 -7.21 18.14
C LYS A 276 24.40 -6.23 19.31
N GLU A 277 25.48 -6.33 20.07
CA GLU A 277 25.80 -5.50 21.24
C GLU A 277 26.07 -4.03 20.85
N SER A 278 26.46 -3.77 19.60
CA SER A 278 26.71 -2.42 19.07
C SER A 278 25.49 -1.77 18.42
N ILE A 279 24.38 -2.51 18.26
CA ILE A 279 23.14 -1.96 17.71
C ILE A 279 22.45 -1.11 18.77
N ASN A 280 22.24 0.18 18.48
CA ASN A 280 21.59 1.08 19.42
C ASN A 280 20.09 0.74 19.61
N MET A 281 19.59 0.99 20.82
CA MET A 281 18.19 0.69 21.18
C MET A 281 17.17 1.50 20.38
N GLY A 282 17.55 2.66 19.83
CA GLY A 282 16.68 3.41 18.91
C GLY A 282 16.41 2.63 17.62
N LEU A 283 17.46 2.10 16.99
CA LEU A 283 17.35 1.24 15.81
C LEU A 283 16.70 -0.12 16.14
N PHE A 284 16.80 -0.60 17.37
CA PHE A 284 16.07 -1.80 17.75
C PHE A 284 14.57 -1.51 17.94
N ASN A 285 14.24 -0.41 18.62
CA ASN A 285 12.88 -0.07 19.02
C ASN A 285 12.09 0.77 18.00
N TYR A 286 12.71 1.24 16.90
CA TYR A 286 12.00 2.04 15.90
C TYR A 286 10.70 1.41 15.35
N PRO A 287 10.53 0.07 15.23
CA PRO A 287 9.27 -0.50 14.76
C PRO A 287 8.12 -0.24 15.76
N ILE A 288 8.45 -0.19 17.06
CA ILE A 288 7.49 0.15 18.12
C ILE A 288 7.08 1.61 18.02
N LEU A 289 8.06 2.51 17.80
CA LEU A 289 7.78 3.93 17.57
C LEU A 289 6.92 4.12 16.31
N MET A 290 7.21 3.40 15.22
CA MET A 290 6.42 3.45 13.99
C MET A 290 4.99 2.92 14.19
N ALA A 291 4.81 1.83 14.94
CA ALA A 291 3.49 1.34 15.32
C ALA A 291 2.73 2.38 16.16
N ALA A 292 3.42 3.07 17.09
CA ALA A 292 2.84 4.17 17.84
C ALA A 292 2.42 5.32 16.91
N ASP A 293 3.29 5.74 15.98
CA ASP A 293 2.96 6.79 15.01
C ASP A 293 1.67 6.46 14.25
N ILE A 294 1.56 5.22 13.74
CA ILE A 294 0.39 4.74 12.99
C ILE A 294 -0.86 4.70 13.87
N LEU A 295 -0.81 3.99 14.99
CA LEU A 295 -2.01 3.70 15.80
C LEU A 295 -2.53 4.94 16.54
N LEU A 296 -1.70 5.96 16.77
CA LEU A 296 -2.06 7.19 17.47
C LEU A 296 -3.20 7.95 16.77
N TYR A 297 -3.22 7.92 15.44
CA TYR A 297 -4.23 8.61 14.63
C TYR A 297 -5.35 7.70 14.16
N LYS A 298 -5.30 6.39 14.48
CA LYS A 298 -6.31 5.40 14.09
C LYS A 298 -6.67 5.44 12.57
N PRO A 299 -5.70 5.45 11.64
CA PRO A 299 -5.98 5.52 10.21
C PRO A 299 -6.66 4.24 9.72
N SER A 300 -7.55 4.38 8.74
CA SER A 300 -8.12 3.23 8.03
C SER A 300 -7.17 2.70 6.95
N GLY A 301 -6.25 3.54 6.45
CA GLY A 301 -5.20 3.12 5.53
C GLY A 301 -3.85 3.83 5.72
N VAL A 302 -2.75 3.15 5.40
CA VAL A 302 -1.38 3.69 5.50
C VAL A 302 -0.71 3.62 4.13
N PRO A 303 -0.58 4.75 3.40
CA PRO A 303 0.12 4.82 2.11
C PRO A 303 1.59 4.47 2.29
N VAL A 304 2.00 3.35 1.70
CA VAL A 304 3.35 2.83 1.79
C VAL A 304 3.80 2.16 0.50
N GLY A 305 5.12 2.15 0.26
CA GLY A 305 5.71 1.28 -0.75
C GLY A 305 5.75 -0.18 -0.29
N GLU A 306 5.89 -1.11 -1.23
CA GLU A 306 5.97 -2.55 -0.94
C GLU A 306 7.07 -2.88 0.08
N ASP A 307 8.19 -2.14 0.07
CA ASP A 307 9.30 -2.33 1.01
C ASP A 307 8.96 -1.97 2.47
N GLN A 308 7.88 -1.23 2.70
CA GLN A 308 7.41 -0.81 4.01
C GLN A 308 6.19 -1.62 4.48
N ARG A 309 5.72 -2.60 3.70
CA ARG A 309 4.59 -3.48 4.07
C ARG A 309 4.84 -4.20 5.41
N GLN A 310 6.09 -4.63 5.65
CA GLN A 310 6.47 -5.28 6.91
C GLN A 310 6.18 -4.40 8.13
N HIS A 311 6.37 -3.09 8.03
CA HIS A 311 6.15 -2.17 9.14
C HIS A 311 4.67 -1.95 9.42
N VAL A 312 3.83 -1.90 8.38
CA VAL A 312 2.38 -1.85 8.56
C VAL A 312 1.87 -3.14 9.18
N GLU A 313 2.36 -4.31 8.75
CA GLU A 313 2.04 -5.58 9.40
C GLU A 313 2.50 -5.63 10.86
N PHE A 314 3.65 -5.04 11.20
CA PHE A 314 4.08 -4.90 12.58
C PHE A 314 3.09 -4.05 13.41
N ALA A 315 2.61 -2.94 12.86
CA ALA A 315 1.60 -2.09 13.51
C ALA A 315 0.26 -2.82 13.68
N ARG A 316 -0.16 -3.59 12.66
CA ARG A 316 -1.38 -4.43 12.70
C ARG A 316 -1.30 -5.47 13.81
N GLU A 317 -0.18 -6.19 13.90
CA GLU A 317 0.03 -7.20 14.94
C GLU A 317 0.08 -6.58 16.33
N THR A 318 0.73 -5.41 16.45
CA THR A 318 0.75 -4.62 17.69
C THR A 318 -0.66 -4.23 18.14
N ALA A 319 -1.50 -3.75 17.21
CA ALA A 319 -2.90 -3.43 17.50
C ALA A 319 -3.69 -4.66 17.95
N ARG A 320 -3.47 -5.83 17.31
CA ARG A 320 -4.11 -7.10 17.74
C ARG A 320 -3.71 -7.48 19.15
N PHE A 321 -2.43 -7.45 19.50
CA PHE A 321 -1.99 -7.76 20.86
C PHE A 321 -2.60 -6.83 21.90
N PHE A 322 -2.61 -5.53 21.62
CA PHE A 322 -3.23 -4.55 22.51
C PHE A 322 -4.74 -4.81 22.67
N ASN A 323 -5.44 -5.04 21.57
CA ASN A 323 -6.89 -5.27 21.59
C ASN A 323 -7.28 -6.59 22.26
N ILE A 324 -6.46 -7.63 22.17
CA ILE A 324 -6.67 -8.89 22.91
C ILE A 324 -6.61 -8.63 24.41
N ALA A 325 -5.69 -7.77 24.87
CA ALA A 325 -5.52 -7.47 26.28
C ALA A 325 -6.61 -6.54 26.84
N HIS A 326 -7.07 -5.56 26.04
CA HIS A 326 -7.88 -4.43 26.54
C HIS A 326 -9.22 -4.22 25.85
N GLY A 327 -9.59 -5.07 24.90
CA GLY A 327 -10.74 -4.88 24.02
C GLY A 327 -10.43 -3.99 22.81
N GLU A 328 -11.40 -3.84 21.90
CA GLU A 328 -11.24 -3.11 20.63
C GLU A 328 -10.93 -1.61 20.85
N THR A 329 -9.64 -1.27 20.97
CA THR A 329 -9.15 0.10 21.19
C THR A 329 -8.60 0.71 19.89
N PHE A 330 -7.81 -0.07 19.15
CA PHE A 330 -7.22 0.35 17.89
C PHE A 330 -7.89 -0.33 16.70
N PRO A 331 -8.26 0.39 15.63
CA PRO A 331 -8.55 -0.26 14.36
C PRO A 331 -7.28 -0.93 13.83
N ILE A 332 -7.46 -1.94 12.98
CA ILE A 332 -6.35 -2.63 12.33
C ILE A 332 -6.07 -1.89 11.01
N PRO A 333 -4.94 -1.15 10.89
CA PRO A 333 -4.68 -0.32 9.71
C PRO A 333 -4.40 -1.18 8.48
N GLU A 334 -4.91 -0.81 7.31
CA GLU A 334 -4.63 -1.51 6.05
C GLU A 334 -3.47 -0.83 5.27
N PRO A 335 -2.53 -1.59 4.70
CA PRO A 335 -1.49 -1.03 3.84
C PRO A 335 -2.12 -0.56 2.52
N LEU A 336 -1.88 0.69 2.13
CA LEU A 336 -2.28 1.23 0.83
C LEU A 336 -1.06 1.25 -0.09
N ILE A 337 -0.88 0.16 -0.82
CA ILE A 337 0.24 -0.03 -1.73
C ILE A 337 -0.21 0.41 -3.13
N GLN A 338 0.49 1.38 -3.71
CA GLN A 338 0.19 1.80 -5.07
C GLN A 338 0.60 0.73 -6.08
N GLU A 339 -0.32 0.37 -6.96
CA GLU A 339 -0.07 -0.51 -8.09
C GLU A 339 0.78 0.22 -9.16
N GLY A 340 1.74 -0.48 -9.76
CA GLY A 340 2.57 0.01 -10.87
C GLY A 340 3.97 0.54 -10.49
N ASN A 341 4.66 1.10 -11.49
CA ASN A 341 6.08 1.50 -11.43
C ASN A 341 6.39 2.63 -10.43
N ALA A 342 5.37 3.32 -9.89
CA ALA A 342 5.54 4.41 -8.94
C ALA A 342 6.09 3.95 -7.56
N SER A 343 5.80 2.72 -7.15
CA SER A 343 6.19 2.20 -5.82
C SER A 343 7.69 1.88 -5.70
N LYS A 344 8.40 1.69 -6.82
CA LYS A 344 9.85 1.43 -6.87
C LYS A 344 10.49 2.15 -8.05
N VAL A 345 10.64 3.46 -7.94
CA VAL A 345 11.44 4.23 -8.91
C VAL A 345 12.89 3.75 -8.86
N VAL A 346 13.31 3.12 -9.96
CA VAL A 346 14.68 2.70 -10.20
C VAL A 346 15.59 3.93 -10.24
N GLY A 347 16.83 3.79 -9.77
CA GLY A 347 17.82 4.86 -9.76
C GLY A 347 18.49 5.06 -11.12
N THR A 348 19.34 6.07 -11.20
CA THR A 348 20.09 6.43 -12.41
C THR A 348 21.04 5.31 -12.88
N ASP A 349 21.25 4.27 -12.07
CA ASP A 349 22.03 3.08 -12.40
C ASP A 349 21.21 1.97 -13.09
N GLY A 350 19.88 2.10 -13.16
CA GLY A 350 19.01 1.21 -13.92
C GLY A 350 18.65 -0.12 -13.28
N GLU A 351 19.12 -0.40 -12.07
CA GLU A 351 18.90 -1.68 -11.39
C GLU A 351 18.33 -1.51 -9.99
N ARG A 352 18.93 -0.64 -9.18
CA ARG A 352 18.59 -0.50 -7.76
C ARG A 352 17.61 0.63 -7.55
N LYS A 353 16.81 0.56 -6.47
CA LYS A 353 15.92 1.67 -6.07
C LYS A 353 16.72 2.96 -5.90
N MET A 354 16.15 4.07 -6.34
CA MET A 354 16.74 5.40 -6.18
C MET A 354 17.02 5.69 -4.69
N SER A 355 18.29 5.93 -4.35
CA SER A 355 18.71 6.22 -2.98
C SER A 355 19.92 7.15 -2.95
N LYS A 356 19.87 8.14 -2.05
CA LYS A 356 20.99 9.06 -1.79
C LYS A 356 22.27 8.33 -1.42
N SER A 357 22.18 7.23 -0.66
CA SER A 357 23.36 6.48 -0.22
C SER A 357 24.10 5.77 -1.36
N LEU A 358 23.41 5.52 -2.47
CA LEU A 358 23.98 4.90 -3.67
C LEU A 358 24.44 5.94 -4.70
N GLY A 359 24.10 7.22 -4.50
CA GLY A 359 24.38 8.29 -5.46
C GLY A 359 23.61 8.15 -6.79
N ASN A 360 22.60 7.27 -6.86
CA ASN A 360 21.85 6.96 -8.08
C ASN A 360 20.53 7.76 -8.19
N ILE A 361 20.58 9.07 -7.91
CA ILE A 361 19.39 9.92 -7.74
C ILE A 361 19.27 11.00 -8.82
N ILE A 362 18.03 11.49 -9.00
CA ILE A 362 17.73 12.76 -9.67
C ILE A 362 17.13 13.70 -8.62
N ASN A 363 17.83 14.76 -8.28
CA ASN A 363 17.39 15.73 -7.27
C ASN A 363 16.37 16.72 -7.85
N ILE A 364 15.49 17.23 -6.97
CA ILE A 364 14.46 18.20 -7.36
C ILE A 364 14.97 19.64 -7.19
N PHE A 365 15.76 19.87 -6.14
CA PHE A 365 16.11 21.21 -5.65
C PHE A 365 17.58 21.61 -5.83
N ASP A 366 18.40 20.74 -6.41
CA ASP A 366 19.79 21.06 -6.72
C ASP A 366 19.90 22.05 -7.89
N ASP A 367 21.11 22.54 -8.14
CA ASP A 367 21.42 23.35 -9.32
C ASP A 367 21.12 22.60 -10.62
N GLU A 368 20.73 23.36 -11.65
CA GLU A 368 20.34 22.80 -12.94
C GLU A 368 21.46 21.97 -13.57
N GLU A 369 22.72 22.39 -13.43
CA GLU A 369 23.90 21.64 -13.89
C GLU A 369 24.10 20.31 -13.17
N VAL A 370 23.70 20.21 -11.89
CA VAL A 370 23.78 18.94 -11.14
C VAL A 370 22.69 18.00 -11.65
N ILE A 371 21.46 18.48 -11.76
CA ILE A 371 20.31 17.72 -12.24
C ILE A 371 20.54 17.24 -13.68
N ARG A 372 21.04 18.12 -14.55
CA ARG A 372 21.37 17.78 -15.93
C ARG A 372 22.41 16.68 -16.01
N ARG A 373 23.47 16.74 -15.19
CA ARG A 373 24.47 15.66 -15.11
C ARG A 373 23.88 14.34 -14.61
N GLN A 374 22.98 14.37 -13.63
CA GLN A 374 22.29 13.16 -13.13
C GLN A 374 21.44 12.51 -14.23
N ILE A 375 20.69 13.30 -14.99
CA ILE A 375 19.85 12.82 -16.10
C ILE A 375 20.71 12.31 -17.26
N VAL A 376 21.70 13.09 -17.70
CA VAL A 376 22.58 12.71 -18.82
C VAL A 376 23.37 11.44 -18.49
N GLY A 377 23.84 11.30 -17.25
CA GLY A 377 24.57 10.13 -16.77
C GLY A 377 23.71 8.90 -16.46
N SER A 378 22.38 9.00 -16.59
CA SER A 378 21.49 7.87 -16.27
C SER A 378 21.59 6.74 -17.29
N TYR A 379 21.48 5.51 -16.79
CA TYR A 379 21.40 4.29 -17.58
C TYR A 379 20.21 4.30 -18.55
N THR A 380 20.42 3.75 -19.75
CA THR A 380 19.41 3.58 -20.81
C THR A 380 19.37 2.13 -21.28
N ASP A 381 19.57 1.83 -22.56
CA ASP A 381 19.59 0.47 -23.08
C ASP A 381 21.02 0.12 -23.52
N PRO A 382 21.71 -0.84 -22.86
CA PRO A 382 23.10 -1.17 -23.16
C PRO A 382 23.24 -1.86 -24.52
N ASN A 383 22.15 -2.42 -25.07
CA ASN A 383 22.15 -3.05 -26.38
C ASN A 383 22.09 -2.03 -27.52
N ARG A 384 21.80 -0.76 -27.19
CA ARG A 384 21.70 0.34 -28.13
C ARG A 384 23.06 1.02 -28.31
N LYS A 385 23.71 0.79 -29.46
CA LYS A 385 25.05 1.34 -29.74
C LYS A 385 24.99 2.65 -30.52
N HIS A 386 23.98 2.82 -31.36
CA HIS A 386 23.77 4.00 -32.19
C HIS A 386 22.34 4.55 -32.02
N ALA A 387 22.17 5.86 -32.28
CA ALA A 387 20.86 6.51 -32.20
C ALA A 387 19.82 5.94 -33.20
N THR A 388 20.31 5.29 -34.26
CA THR A 388 19.49 4.61 -35.26
C THR A 388 19.06 3.20 -34.85
N ASP A 389 19.65 2.65 -33.78
CA ASP A 389 19.29 1.32 -33.30
C ASP A 389 17.95 1.40 -32.55
N PRO A 390 17.02 0.47 -32.81
CA PRO A 390 15.85 0.26 -31.96
C PRO A 390 16.25 0.08 -30.49
N GLY A 391 15.56 0.77 -29.58
CA GLY A 391 15.81 0.65 -28.15
C GLY A 391 14.59 0.12 -27.39
N ASN A 392 14.85 -0.48 -26.22
CA ASN A 392 13.82 -0.95 -25.31
C ASN A 392 13.34 0.17 -24.37
N VAL A 393 12.01 0.30 -24.22
CA VAL A 393 11.37 1.27 -23.31
C VAL A 393 11.07 0.61 -21.96
N GLU A 394 10.69 -0.65 -22.00
CA GLU A 394 10.26 -1.42 -20.84
C GLU A 394 11.43 -1.65 -19.88
N GLY A 395 11.34 -1.11 -18.67
CA GLY A 395 12.42 -1.16 -17.67
C GLY A 395 13.53 -0.11 -17.87
N ASN A 396 13.43 0.75 -18.89
CA ASN A 396 14.38 1.84 -19.10
C ASN A 396 14.07 3.02 -18.15
N PRO A 397 15.01 3.40 -17.25
CA PRO A 397 14.79 4.44 -16.25
C PRO A 397 14.37 5.79 -16.83
N ILE A 398 14.91 6.16 -17.99
CA ILE A 398 14.62 7.46 -18.60
C ILE A 398 13.14 7.62 -18.92
N PHE A 399 12.48 6.57 -19.41
CA PHE A 399 11.05 6.63 -19.72
C PHE A 399 10.19 6.58 -18.45
N ILE A 400 10.64 5.87 -17.42
CA ILE A 400 10.00 5.91 -16.08
C ILE A 400 10.05 7.34 -15.54
N TYR A 401 11.18 8.04 -15.68
CA TYR A 401 11.30 9.43 -15.23
C TYR A 401 10.41 10.38 -16.03
N HIS A 402 10.34 10.21 -17.36
CA HIS A 402 9.41 10.94 -18.21
C HIS A 402 7.96 10.75 -17.76
N ASP A 403 7.55 9.52 -17.47
CA ASP A 403 6.18 9.24 -16.99
C ASP A 403 5.86 9.98 -15.68
N ILE A 404 6.86 10.21 -14.82
CA ILE A 404 6.73 10.92 -13.55
C ILE A 404 6.69 12.44 -13.72
N VAL A 405 7.60 13.03 -14.52
CA VAL A 405 7.81 14.49 -14.56
C VAL A 405 7.22 15.18 -15.79
N ASN A 406 6.99 14.46 -16.88
CA ASN A 406 6.48 15.04 -18.10
C ASN A 406 4.95 14.98 -18.13
N ASP A 407 4.34 16.15 -18.01
CA ASP A 407 2.89 16.33 -18.06
C ASP A 407 2.35 16.24 -19.51
N ASP A 408 3.21 16.40 -20.52
CA ASP A 408 2.85 16.22 -21.93
C ASP A 408 2.93 14.73 -22.31
N LYS A 409 1.81 14.03 -22.15
CA LYS A 409 1.74 12.58 -22.40
C LYS A 409 1.90 12.21 -23.88
N ASP A 410 1.53 13.12 -24.79
CA ASP A 410 1.70 12.89 -26.22
C ASP A 410 3.18 12.98 -26.63
N GLU A 411 3.95 13.91 -26.03
CA GLU A 411 5.40 13.96 -26.21
C GLU A 411 6.06 12.68 -25.70
N VAL A 412 5.67 12.19 -24.52
CA VAL A 412 6.21 10.95 -23.94
C VAL A 412 5.94 9.75 -24.85
N GLU A 413 4.70 9.57 -25.31
CA GLU A 413 4.36 8.45 -26.19
C GLU A 413 5.04 8.58 -27.57
N ASN A 414 5.20 9.80 -28.09
CA ASN A 414 5.98 10.04 -29.30
C ASN A 414 7.46 9.64 -29.13
N LEU A 415 8.08 10.02 -28.00
CA LEU A 415 9.45 9.64 -27.67
C LEU A 415 9.59 8.14 -27.54
N LYS A 416 8.69 7.46 -26.81
CA LYS A 416 8.68 5.99 -26.67
C LYS A 416 8.58 5.31 -28.03
N ARG A 417 7.65 5.74 -28.89
CA ARG A 417 7.49 5.20 -30.25
C ARG A 417 8.74 5.40 -31.09
N ARG A 418 9.27 6.63 -31.16
CA ARG A 418 10.51 6.91 -31.92
C ARG A 418 11.70 6.13 -31.37
N TYR A 419 11.76 5.88 -30.06
CA TYR A 419 12.86 5.13 -29.44
C TYR A 419 12.84 3.66 -29.85
N ARG A 420 11.67 3.03 -29.82
CA ARG A 420 11.47 1.66 -30.34
C ARG A 420 11.76 1.55 -31.84
N GLU A 421 11.49 2.60 -32.61
CA GLU A 421 11.78 2.65 -34.05
C GLU A 421 13.23 3.01 -34.40
N GLY A 422 14.09 3.36 -33.42
CA GLY A 422 15.44 3.86 -33.70
C GLY A 422 15.47 5.24 -34.38
N LYS A 423 14.47 6.10 -34.14
CA LYS A 423 14.31 7.44 -34.73
C LYS A 423 14.56 8.60 -33.76
N VAL A 424 15.10 8.31 -32.58
CA VAL A 424 15.48 9.31 -31.57
C VAL A 424 16.63 8.80 -30.73
N GLY A 425 17.71 9.56 -30.59
CA GLY A 425 18.86 9.18 -29.77
C GLY A 425 18.67 9.53 -28.29
N ASP A 426 19.43 8.86 -27.42
CA ASP A 426 19.36 9.05 -25.96
C ASP A 426 19.59 10.50 -25.52
N VAL A 427 20.44 11.24 -26.26
CA VAL A 427 20.70 12.67 -26.00
C VAL A 427 19.43 13.49 -26.09
N GLU A 428 18.64 13.31 -27.15
CA GLU A 428 17.38 14.05 -27.32
C GLU A 428 16.37 13.65 -26.22
N VAL A 429 16.23 12.36 -25.92
CA VAL A 429 15.29 11.88 -24.89
C VAL A 429 15.67 12.44 -23.50
N LYS A 430 16.96 12.44 -23.17
CA LYS A 430 17.49 12.97 -21.91
C LYS A 430 17.37 14.49 -21.82
N GLU A 431 17.59 15.21 -22.91
CA GLU A 431 17.40 16.66 -22.94
C GLU A 431 15.94 17.03 -22.71
N LYS A 432 15.02 16.32 -23.39
CA LYS A 432 13.58 16.48 -23.17
C LYS A 432 13.18 16.17 -21.74
N LEU A 433 13.79 15.14 -21.12
CA LEU A 433 13.55 14.83 -19.71
C LEU A 433 14.00 15.98 -18.79
N PHE A 434 15.17 16.54 -19.05
CA PHE A 434 15.70 17.66 -18.27
C PHE A 434 14.80 18.90 -18.38
N GLU A 435 14.33 19.24 -19.57
CA GLU A 435 13.39 20.35 -19.77
C GLU A 435 12.04 20.09 -19.09
N ALA A 436 11.51 18.86 -19.19
CA ALA A 436 10.29 18.47 -18.49
C ALA A 436 10.45 18.58 -16.96
N HIS A 437 11.57 18.09 -16.41
CA HIS A 437 11.90 18.20 -14.99
C HIS A 437 11.96 19.67 -14.54
N LYS A 438 12.66 20.53 -15.29
CA LYS A 438 12.79 21.96 -15.01
C LYS A 438 11.42 22.64 -15.00
N ARG A 439 10.60 22.39 -16.02
CA ARG A 439 9.23 22.91 -16.12
C ARG A 439 8.40 22.47 -14.91
N LYS A 440 8.38 21.17 -14.62
CA LYS A 440 7.58 20.55 -13.55
C LYS A 440 7.85 21.15 -12.18
N PHE A 441 9.13 21.36 -11.84
CA PHE A 441 9.54 21.80 -10.51
C PHE A 441 9.95 23.28 -10.43
N SER A 442 9.76 24.06 -11.49
CA SER A 442 10.15 25.47 -11.56
C SER A 442 9.55 26.30 -10.41
N GLU A 443 8.24 26.16 -10.17
CA GLU A 443 7.54 26.85 -9.08
C GLU A 443 8.03 26.37 -7.70
N ALA A 444 8.19 25.06 -7.52
CA ALA A 444 8.68 24.49 -6.27
C ALA A 444 10.09 25.00 -5.95
N ARG A 445 11.00 25.04 -6.93
CA ARG A 445 12.35 25.57 -6.75
C ARG A 445 12.35 27.05 -6.39
N ARG A 446 11.42 27.85 -6.94
CA ARG A 446 11.23 29.24 -6.53
C ARG A 446 10.74 29.34 -5.08
N LYS A 447 9.64 28.66 -4.74
CA LYS A 447 9.07 28.64 -3.38
C LYS A 447 10.07 28.20 -2.34
N ARG A 448 10.90 27.20 -2.65
CA ARG A 448 11.94 26.73 -1.72
C ARG A 448 12.98 27.80 -1.41
N ARG A 449 13.42 28.58 -2.41
CA ARG A 449 14.33 29.73 -2.20
C ARG A 449 13.67 30.84 -1.40
N ASP A 450 12.38 31.07 -1.61
CA ASP A 450 11.63 32.06 -0.84
C ASP A 450 11.56 31.63 0.65
N LEU A 451 11.31 30.34 0.94
CA LEU A 451 11.29 29.77 2.30
C LEU A 451 12.65 29.83 3.03
N GLU A 452 13.76 29.73 2.30
CA GLU A 452 15.10 29.90 2.90
C GLU A 452 15.30 31.30 3.49
N ASN A 453 14.52 32.28 3.03
CA ASN A 453 14.54 33.66 3.53
C ASN A 453 13.38 33.97 4.50
N ASP A 454 12.40 33.07 4.65
CA ASP A 454 11.22 33.23 5.51
C ASP A 454 10.89 31.93 6.25
N ILE A 455 11.64 31.71 7.35
CA ILE A 455 11.45 30.53 8.20
C ILE A 455 10.17 30.60 9.05
N GLU A 456 9.61 31.79 9.25
CA GLU A 456 8.43 31.98 10.11
C GLU A 456 7.19 31.34 9.50
N LEU A 457 7.03 31.43 8.17
CA LEU A 457 5.96 30.72 7.46
C LEU A 457 6.01 29.21 7.71
N ALA A 458 7.20 28.60 7.65
CA ALA A 458 7.36 27.17 7.90
C ALA A 458 7.03 26.80 9.36
N LYS A 459 7.41 27.66 10.33
CA LYS A 459 7.06 27.47 11.75
C LYS A 459 5.56 27.53 11.96
N GLU A 460 4.88 28.54 11.40
CA GLU A 460 3.44 28.71 11.54
C GLU A 460 2.66 27.50 10.99
N ILE A 461 3.08 26.99 9.83
CA ILE A 461 2.50 25.78 9.23
C ILE A 461 2.65 24.58 10.18
N LEU A 462 3.85 24.35 10.69
CA LEU A 462 4.14 23.23 11.58
C LEU A 462 3.42 23.34 12.92
N GLU A 463 3.35 24.54 13.50
CA GLU A 463 2.66 24.79 14.77
C GLU A 463 1.17 24.47 14.67
N LYS A 464 0.49 25.02 13.64
CA LYS A 464 -0.93 24.74 13.40
C LYS A 464 -1.18 23.25 13.12
N GLY A 465 -0.30 22.60 12.36
CA GLY A 465 -0.42 21.17 12.11
C GLY A 465 -0.21 20.34 13.38
N ALA A 466 0.79 20.67 14.19
CA ALA A 466 1.08 20.01 15.46
C ALA A 466 -0.07 20.19 16.46
N GLU A 467 -0.73 21.35 16.52
CA GLU A 467 -1.92 21.56 17.34
C GLU A 467 -3.07 20.62 16.95
N LYS A 468 -3.39 20.54 15.65
CA LYS A 468 -4.43 19.63 15.12
C LYS A 468 -4.09 18.17 15.39
N ALA A 469 -2.85 17.76 15.13
CA ALA A 469 -2.37 16.40 15.37
C ALA A 469 -2.42 16.04 16.85
N ARG A 470 -1.91 16.94 17.72
CA ARG A 470 -1.88 16.74 19.17
C ARG A 470 -3.27 16.60 19.78
N LYS A 471 -4.28 17.29 19.24
CA LYS A 471 -5.66 17.14 19.70
C LYS A 471 -6.12 15.68 19.58
N VAL A 472 -5.97 15.07 18.40
CA VAL A 472 -6.35 13.68 18.14
C VAL A 472 -5.47 12.71 18.92
N ALA A 473 -4.16 12.96 18.95
CA ALA A 473 -3.22 12.13 19.69
C ALA A 473 -3.53 12.08 21.20
N LYS A 474 -3.91 13.21 21.81
CA LYS A 474 -4.34 13.29 23.22
C LYS A 474 -5.61 12.50 23.49
N GLU A 475 -6.57 12.52 22.56
CA GLU A 475 -7.80 11.76 22.68
C GLU A 475 -7.51 10.26 22.68
N THR A 476 -6.70 9.79 21.73
CA THR A 476 -6.23 8.39 21.69
C THR A 476 -5.46 8.01 22.97
N MET A 477 -4.55 8.87 23.44
CA MET A 477 -3.80 8.58 24.68
C MET A 477 -4.68 8.53 25.92
N ARG A 478 -5.73 9.36 26.02
CA ARG A 478 -6.71 9.27 27.12
C ARG A 478 -7.44 7.94 27.11
N GLU A 479 -7.85 7.47 25.94
CA GLU A 479 -8.49 6.17 25.78
C GLU A 479 -7.53 5.04 26.18
N VAL A 480 -6.30 5.05 25.66
CA VAL A 480 -5.24 4.09 25.99
C VAL A 480 -4.98 4.07 27.49
N TYR A 481 -4.75 5.21 28.13
CA TYR A 481 -4.49 5.29 29.57
C TYR A 481 -5.66 4.83 30.42
N ARG A 482 -6.90 5.06 29.97
CA ARG A 482 -8.08 4.53 30.64
C ARG A 482 -8.13 3.01 30.58
N VAL A 483 -7.93 2.40 29.41
CA VAL A 483 -8.05 0.94 29.27
C VAL A 483 -6.90 0.18 29.92
N VAL A 484 -5.69 0.74 29.93
CA VAL A 484 -4.53 0.14 30.64
C VAL A 484 -4.50 0.46 32.14
N GLY A 485 -5.43 1.28 32.66
CA GLY A 485 -5.59 1.58 34.08
C GLY A 485 -4.68 2.70 34.64
N ILE A 486 -3.95 3.42 33.80
CA ILE A 486 -3.18 4.62 34.21
C ILE A 486 -4.14 5.76 34.60
N THR A 487 -5.23 5.93 33.86
CA THR A 487 -6.31 6.83 34.26
C THR A 487 -7.19 6.12 35.28
N ASN A 488 -7.09 6.53 36.54
CA ASN A 488 -7.80 5.94 37.67
C ASN A 488 -8.20 7.01 38.69
N LYS A 489 -8.66 6.59 39.87
CA LYS A 489 -9.14 7.48 40.95
C LYS A 489 -8.12 8.53 41.45
N LEU A 490 -6.83 8.37 41.14
CA LEU A 490 -5.77 9.33 41.50
C LEU A 490 -5.44 10.31 40.38
N SER A 491 -5.95 10.08 39.17
CA SER A 491 -5.74 10.97 38.02
C SER A 491 -6.46 12.30 38.24
N ARG A 492 -5.79 13.40 37.88
CA ARG A 492 -6.31 14.77 38.01
C ARG A 492 -6.98 15.24 36.74
#